data_AF-A0A8H7QIF9-F1
#
_entry.id   AF-A0A8H7QIF9-F1
#
_cell.length_a   1.000
_cell.length_b   1.000
_cell.length_c   1.000
_cell.angle_alpha   90.00
_cell.angle_beta   90.00
_cell.angle_gamma   90.00
#
_symmetry.space_group_name_H-M   'P 1'
#
loop_
_entity.id
_entity.type
_entity.pdbx_description
1 polymer ?
#
loop_
_entity_poly.entity_id
_entity_poly.type
_entity_poly.pdbx_seq_one_letter_code
_entity_poly.pdbx_strand_id
1 'polypeptide(L)'
;MRIISDDNTFGVVDVPFPCSEIKLVGVAEMEYHATDKPYPRGEICIHGNLFIYEFYKLSENTAKAIGQDGRLHTGDVGLFTLGHQ
;
A
#
# COMPACT_ATOMS: atom_id res chain seq x y z
N MET A 1 15.23 -8.75 4.51
CA MET A 1 14.36 -9.92 4.36
C MET A 1 14.79 -10.97 5.37
N ARG A 2 14.02 -11.17 6.43
CA ARG A 2 14.32 -12.22 7.42
C ARG A 2 13.53 -13.43 6.97
N ILE A 3 14.20 -14.47 6.48
CA ILE A 3 13.54 -15.76 6.25
C ILE A 3 13.37 -16.37 7.64
N ILE A 4 12.14 -16.34 8.15
CA ILE A 4 11.78 -17.03 9.38
C ILE A 4 11.48 -18.47 8.96
N SER A 5 12.39 -19.39 9.27
CA SER A 5 12.09 -20.82 9.15
C SER A 5 10.89 -21.13 10.04
N ASP A 6 9.90 -21.83 9.49
CA ASP A 6 8.64 -22.26 10.15
C ASP A 6 7.54 -21.20 10.33
N ASP A 7 7.57 -20.09 9.59
CA ASP A 7 6.43 -19.18 9.49
C ASP A 7 5.37 -19.70 8.50
N ASN A 8 4.27 -20.23 9.03
CA ASN A 8 3.11 -20.71 8.28
C ASN A 8 1.89 -19.78 8.43
N THR A 9 2.10 -18.51 8.79
CA THR A 9 1.01 -17.54 8.87
C THR A 9 0.47 -17.21 7.48
N PHE A 10 -0.86 -17.09 7.36
CA PHE A 10 -1.54 -16.77 6.09
C PHE A 10 -2.42 -15.54 6.28
N GLY A 11 -2.73 -14.86 5.18
CA GLY A 11 -3.58 -13.66 5.20
C GLY A 11 -2.87 -12.37 5.60
N VAL A 12 -1.54 -12.39 5.72
CA VAL A 12 -0.68 -11.21 5.92
C VAL A 12 0.40 -11.15 4.84
N VAL A 13 0.80 -9.94 4.44
CA VAL A 13 1.83 -9.69 3.41
C VAL A 13 3.11 -9.10 4.02
N ASP A 14 3.32 -9.37 5.31
CA ASP A 14 4.41 -8.85 6.13
C ASP A 14 4.43 -7.32 6.30
N VAL A 15 5.46 -6.87 7.02
CA VAL A 15 5.74 -5.46 7.30
C VAL A 15 6.38 -4.76 6.09
N PRO A 16 6.17 -3.45 5.94
CA PRO A 16 6.79 -2.67 4.87
C PRO A 16 8.32 -2.76 4.89
N PHE A 17 8.93 -2.68 3.71
CA PHE A 17 10.38 -2.64 3.61
C PHE A 17 10.93 -1.34 4.24
N PRO A 18 12.10 -1.37 4.91
CA PRO A 18 12.71 -0.16 5.46
C PRO A 18 12.87 0.92 4.39
N CYS A 19 12.59 2.19 4.71
CA CYS A 19 12.57 3.32 3.76
C CYS A 19 11.35 3.36 2.82
N SER A 20 10.26 2.64 3.15
CA SER A 20 8.94 2.87 2.55
C SER A 20 7.97 3.46 3.56
N GLU A 21 7.07 4.30 3.07
CA GLU A 21 5.92 4.82 3.81
C GLU A 21 4.63 4.33 3.15
N ILE A 22 3.80 3.61 3.89
CA ILE A 22 2.51 3.13 3.41
C ILE A 22 1.38 3.96 4.04
N LYS A 23 0.35 4.28 3.26
CA LYS A 23 -0.89 4.91 3.72
C LYS A 23 -2.08 4.20 3.11
N LEU A 24 -3.17 4.11 3.86
CA LEU A 24 -4.46 3.72 3.32
C LEU A 24 -5.22 4.97 2.86
N VAL A 25 -5.63 4.99 1.60
CA VAL A 25 -6.49 6.03 1.04
C VAL A 25 -7.89 5.45 0.85
N GLY A 26 -8.91 6.10 1.41
CA GLY A 26 -10.28 5.60 1.28
C GLY A 26 -10.74 5.59 -0.18
N VAL A 27 -11.48 4.57 -0.57
CA VAL A 27 -12.10 4.41 -1.90
C VAL A 27 -13.61 4.55 -1.72
N ALA A 28 -14.12 5.76 -1.89
CA ALA A 28 -15.50 6.11 -1.58
C ALA A 28 -16.51 5.35 -2.44
N GLU A 29 -16.15 5.09 -3.71
CA GLU A 29 -16.96 4.36 -4.68
C GLU A 29 -17.21 2.90 -4.29
N MET A 30 -16.34 2.33 -3.43
CA MET A 30 -16.42 0.95 -2.94
C MET A 30 -16.72 0.85 -1.45
N GLU A 31 -17.07 1.96 -0.80
CA GLU A 31 -17.36 2.03 0.64
C GLU A 31 -16.19 1.53 1.52
N TYR A 32 -14.95 1.75 1.08
CA TYR A 32 -13.75 1.51 1.88
C TYR A 32 -13.25 2.82 2.48
N HIS A 33 -13.21 2.92 3.81
CA HIS A 33 -12.74 4.12 4.47
C HIS A 33 -11.53 3.83 5.37
N ALA A 34 -10.48 4.64 5.20
CA ALA A 34 -9.28 4.57 6.05
C ALA A 34 -9.59 4.89 7.53
N THR A 35 -10.79 5.38 7.82
CA THR A 35 -11.32 5.66 9.15
C THR A 35 -12.19 4.55 9.72
N ASP A 36 -12.42 3.46 8.97
CA ASP A 36 -13.19 2.31 9.44
C ASP A 36 -12.60 1.76 10.74
N LYS A 37 -13.48 1.30 11.64
CA LYS A 37 -13.10 0.70 12.93
C LYS A 37 -13.77 -0.66 13.09
N PRO A 38 -13.09 -1.66 13.66
CA PRO A 38 -11.71 -1.63 14.16
C PRO A 38 -10.65 -1.79 13.07
N TYR A 39 -11.06 -2.11 11.83
CA TYR A 39 -10.17 -2.43 10.72
C TYR A 39 -10.24 -1.33 9.64
N PRO A 40 -9.27 -0.40 9.58
CA PRO A 40 -9.26 0.65 8.56
C PRO A 40 -9.00 0.02 7.19
N ARG A 41 -9.79 0.37 6.17
CA ARG A 41 -9.68 -0.19 4.82
C ARG A 41 -9.47 0.90 3.80
N GLY A 42 -8.64 0.65 2.79
CA GLY A 42 -8.44 1.59 1.70
C GLY A 42 -7.43 1.08 0.71
N GLU A 43 -7.26 1.84 -0.36
CA GLU A 43 -6.18 1.63 -1.30
C GLU A 43 -4.83 1.77 -0.58
N ILE A 44 -3.95 0.80 -0.83
CA ILE A 44 -2.56 0.83 -0.36
C ILE A 44 -1.78 1.79 -1.25
N CYS A 45 -1.30 2.90 -0.69
CA CYS A 45 -0.47 3.87 -1.39
C CYS A 45 0.94 3.93 -0.81
N ILE A 46 1.96 3.93 -1.66
CA ILE A 46 3.37 3.79 -1.26
C ILE A 46 4.16 5.06 -1.59
N HIS A 47 5.01 5.50 -0.65
CA HIS A 47 5.98 6.59 -0.83
C HIS A 47 7.38 6.18 -0.32
N GLY A 48 8.44 6.85 -0.77
CA GLY A 48 9.84 6.46 -0.55
C GLY A 48 10.65 6.15 -1.83
N ASN A 49 11.85 5.60 -1.66
CA ASN A 49 12.84 5.49 -2.76
C ASN A 49 12.84 4.14 -3.49
N LEU A 50 11.83 3.30 -3.23
CA LEU A 50 11.82 1.89 -3.64
C LEU A 50 10.96 1.59 -4.87
N PHE A 51 10.17 2.56 -5.34
CA PHE A 51 9.30 2.39 -6.50
C PHE A 51 9.73 3.28 -7.67
N ILE A 52 9.08 3.07 -8.81
CA ILE A 52 9.33 3.78 -10.06
C ILE A 52 9.13 5.29 -9.90
N TYR A 53 10.01 6.09 -10.49
CA TYR A 53 9.79 7.54 -10.61
C TYR A 53 8.90 7.89 -11.81
N GLU A 54 8.98 7.11 -12.87
CA GLU A 54 8.20 7.29 -14.09
C GLU A 54 8.14 6.01 -14.92
N PHE A 55 7.12 5.91 -15.75
CA PHE A 55 7.13 5.02 -16.90
C PHE A 55 7.82 5.71 -18.07
N TYR A 56 8.85 5.06 -18.61
CA TYR A 56 9.65 5.63 -19.69
C TYR A 56 8.79 6.04 -20.89
N LYS A 57 8.87 7.33 -21.26
CA LYS A 57 8.10 7.96 -22.36
C LYS A 57 6.57 7.87 -22.22
N LEU A 58 6.06 7.61 -21.02
CA LEU A 58 4.63 7.49 -20.73
C LEU A 58 4.26 8.41 -19.56
N SER A 59 4.32 9.72 -19.79
CA SER A 59 4.02 10.74 -18.78
C SER A 59 2.59 10.66 -18.26
N GLU A 60 1.61 10.38 -19.12
CA GLU A 60 0.21 10.21 -18.72
C GLU A 60 0.02 9.01 -17.79
N ASN A 61 0.67 7.88 -18.09
CA ASN A 61 0.59 6.70 -17.23
C ASN A 61 1.33 6.93 -15.91
N THR A 62 2.42 7.70 -15.95
CA THR A 62 3.16 8.10 -14.75
C THR A 62 2.29 8.93 -13.83
N ALA A 63 1.60 9.95 -14.36
CA ALA A 63 0.71 10.81 -13.59
C ALA A 63 -0.56 10.08 -13.08
N LYS A 64 -0.95 8.97 -13.73
CA LYS A 64 -2.04 8.11 -13.24
C LYS A 64 -1.59 7.20 -12.11
N ALA A 65 -0.38 6.63 -12.20
CA ALA A 65 0.13 5.72 -11.18
C ALA A 65 0.70 6.46 -9.97
N ILE A 66 1.39 7.59 -10.20
CA ILE A 66 1.94 8.44 -9.15
C ILE A 66 1.00 9.62 -9.00
N GLY A 67 0.27 9.63 -7.89
CA GLY A 67 -0.70 10.66 -7.56
C GLY A 67 -0.04 12.03 -7.36
N GLN A 68 -0.86 13.08 -7.29
CA GLN A 68 -0.38 14.44 -7.01
C GLN A 68 0.29 14.58 -5.64
N ASP A 69 0.01 13.65 -4.72
CA ASP A 69 0.66 13.53 -3.42
C ASP A 69 2.04 12.84 -3.48
N GLY A 70 2.51 12.49 -4.69
CA GLY A 70 3.79 11.84 -4.93
C GLY A 70 3.81 10.37 -4.49
N ARG A 71 2.64 9.75 -4.31
CA ARG A 71 2.52 8.37 -3.86
C ARG A 71 2.15 7.47 -5.03
N LEU A 72 2.73 6.28 -5.07
CA LEU A 72 2.31 5.24 -5.99
C LEU A 72 0.97 4.66 -5.52
N HIS A 73 -0.05 4.78 -6.36
CA HIS A 73 -1.35 4.13 -6.25
C HIS A 73 -1.24 2.71 -6.76
N THR A 74 -1.36 1.71 -5.88
CA THR A 74 -1.22 0.30 -6.28
C THR A 74 -2.47 -0.25 -6.94
N GLY A 75 -3.64 0.36 -6.68
CA GLY A 75 -4.95 -0.17 -7.05
C GLY A 75 -5.46 -1.33 -6.16
N ASP A 76 -4.67 -1.77 -5.19
CA ASP A 76 -5.04 -2.84 -4.26
C ASP A 76 -5.64 -2.27 -2.97
N VAL A 77 -6.75 -2.86 -2.50
CA VAL A 77 -7.36 -2.52 -1.22
C VAL A 77 -6.83 -3.43 -0.12
N GLY A 78 -6.43 -2.84 1.01
CA GLY A 78 -5.96 -3.57 2.18
C GLY A 78 -6.28 -2.89 3.50
N LEU A 79 -5.75 -3.45 4.58
CA LEU A 79 -5.88 -2.96 5.94
C LEU A 79 -4.59 -3.18 6.73
N PHE A 80 -4.39 -2.40 7.79
CA PHE A 80 -3.32 -2.65 8.76
C PHE A 80 -3.85 -3.51 9.91
N THR A 81 -3.19 -4.63 10.18
CA THR A 81 -3.44 -5.46 11.36
C THR A 81 -2.56 -4.98 12.52
N LEU A 82 -3.03 -5.12 13.75
CA LEU A 82 -2.28 -4.73 14.96
C LEU A 82 -1.27 -5.80 15.44
N GLY A 83 -0.88 -6.73 14.55
CA GLY A 83 -0.10 -7.92 14.89
C GLY A 83 -0.97 -9.17 15.08
N HIS A 84 -0.36 -10.35 14.94
CA HIS A 84 -1.00 -11.66 14.94
C HIS A 84 -1.93 -11.89 16.14
N GLN A 85 -3.17 -12.31 15.87
CA GLN A 85 -3.98 -13.09 16.81
C GLN A 85 -3.68 -14.57 16.63
#